data_AF-A0A359IN55-F1
#
_entry.id   AF-A0A359IN55-F1
#
_cell.length_a   1.000
_cell.length_b   1.000
_cell.length_c   1.000
_cell.angle_alpha   90.00
_cell.angle_beta   90.00
_cell.angle_gamma   90.00
#
_symmetry.space_group_name_H-M   'P 1'
#
loop_
_entity.id
_entity.type
_entity.pdbx_description
1 polymer ?
#
loop_
_entity_poly.entity_id
_entity_poly.type
_entity_poly.pdbx_seq_one_letter_code
_entity_poly.pdbx_strand_id
1 'polypeptide(L)'
;MKRFNVTTTCIPEEHYMVDISGKLEKIIKLIDFGMYFTINRARQYGKTTTMLRLFQILQGKYIVISGSLEGWGSELYKSESKFAMTFLDMMRREVMSQDVALAEYIGSISNVENFYELSVEITNICKKSQKEIVLMIDEVDKASSNIVFLDFLAILRDKYNARKKN
;
A
#
# COMPACT_ATOMS: atom_id res chain seq x y z
N MET A 1 -31.27 -12.63 -7.64
CA MET A 1 -30.64 -13.97 -7.46
C MET A 1 -29.14 -13.77 -7.51
N LYS A 2 -28.36 -14.31 -6.56
CA LYS A 2 -26.90 -14.16 -6.57
C LYS A 2 -26.27 -15.08 -7.63
N ARG A 3 -25.12 -14.67 -8.20
CA ARG A 3 -24.37 -15.44 -9.22
C ARG A 3 -22.90 -15.63 -8.84
N PHE A 4 -22.24 -16.63 -9.40
CA PHE A 4 -20.79 -16.74 -9.28
C PHE A 4 -20.12 -15.71 -10.18
N ASN A 5 -19.15 -14.97 -9.65
CA ASN A 5 -18.31 -14.05 -10.43
C ASN A 5 -16.86 -14.50 -10.32
N VAL A 6 -16.24 -14.77 -11.47
CA VAL A 6 -14.83 -15.19 -11.58
C VAL A 6 -14.00 -14.22 -12.42
N THR A 7 -14.64 -13.20 -13.01
CA THR A 7 -14.03 -12.31 -14.00
C THR A 7 -13.68 -10.93 -13.43
N THR A 8 -14.41 -10.44 -12.43
CA THR A 8 -14.26 -9.08 -11.88
C THR A 8 -14.44 -9.05 -10.35
N THR A 9 -14.35 -7.87 -9.73
CA THR A 9 -14.55 -7.69 -8.28
C THR A 9 -15.92 -8.23 -7.84
N CYS A 10 -15.95 -8.96 -6.72
CA CYS A 10 -17.20 -9.52 -6.21
C CYS A 10 -17.98 -8.51 -5.36
N ILE A 11 -19.18 -8.15 -5.81
CA ILE A 11 -20.17 -7.35 -5.08
C ILE A 11 -21.03 -8.25 -4.18
N PRO A 12 -21.07 -8.05 -2.85
CA PRO A 12 -21.78 -8.92 -1.91
C PRO A 12 -23.27 -9.11 -2.20
N GLU A 13 -23.93 -8.08 -2.71
CA GLU A 13 -25.36 -8.03 -3.02
C GLU A 13 -25.69 -8.86 -4.26
N GLU A 14 -24.75 -8.96 -5.20
CA GLU A 14 -24.92 -9.61 -6.50
C GLU A 14 -24.28 -11.00 -6.58
N HIS A 15 -23.24 -11.28 -5.79
CA HIS A 15 -22.38 -12.45 -5.96
C HIS A 15 -22.33 -13.38 -4.76
N TYR A 16 -22.15 -14.68 -5.01
CA TYR A 16 -21.83 -15.65 -3.96
C TYR A 16 -20.45 -15.34 -3.38
N MET A 17 -20.41 -15.05 -2.08
CA MET A 17 -19.19 -14.72 -1.35
C MET A 17 -18.80 -15.86 -0.43
N VAL A 18 -17.55 -16.30 -0.50
CA VAL A 18 -16.96 -17.15 0.54
C VAL A 18 -16.71 -16.28 1.77
N ASP A 19 -17.06 -16.79 2.96
CA ASP A 19 -16.70 -16.10 4.19
C ASP A 19 -15.17 -16.12 4.39
N ILE A 20 -14.61 -14.92 4.51
CA ILE A 20 -13.18 -14.68 4.71
C ILE A 20 -12.89 -13.92 6.01
N SER A 21 -13.90 -13.71 6.86
CA SER A 21 -13.84 -13.00 8.15
C SER A 21 -12.63 -13.42 8.99
N GLY A 22 -12.50 -14.72 9.27
CA GLY A 22 -11.40 -15.25 10.08
C GLY A 22 -10.00 -15.08 9.46
N LYS A 23 -9.89 -14.88 8.13
CA LYS A 23 -8.62 -14.51 7.49
C LYS A 23 -8.34 -13.02 7.64
N LEU A 24 -9.36 -12.19 7.48
CA LEU A 24 -9.25 -10.74 7.67
C LEU A 24 -8.82 -10.41 9.09
N GLU A 25 -9.39 -11.07 10.11
CA GLU A 25 -8.99 -10.89 11.51
C GLU A 25 -7.52 -11.21 11.75
N LYS A 26 -6.99 -12.28 11.14
CA LYS A 26 -5.57 -12.62 11.25
C LYS A 26 -4.68 -11.55 10.64
N ILE A 27 -5.06 -11.02 9.47
CA ILE A 27 -4.32 -9.95 8.80
C ILE A 27 -4.36 -8.67 9.64
N ILE A 28 -5.53 -8.30 10.17
CA ILE A 28 -5.69 -7.12 11.05
C ILE A 28 -4.80 -7.25 12.29
N LYS A 29 -4.76 -8.43 12.93
CA LYS A 29 -3.83 -8.67 14.05
C LYS A 29 -2.37 -8.45 13.68
N LEU A 30 -1.93 -8.90 12.51
CA LEU A 30 -0.56 -8.65 12.03
C LEU A 30 -0.29 -7.15 11.84
N ILE A 31 -1.27 -6.41 11.30
CA ILE A 31 -1.20 -4.96 11.13
C ILE A 31 -1.15 -4.25 12.48
N ASP A 32 -2.00 -4.65 13.44
CA ASP A 32 -2.02 -4.12 14.80
C ASP A 32 -0.69 -4.36 15.53
N PHE A 33 -0.01 -5.48 15.24
CA PHE A 33 1.35 -5.75 15.74
C PHE A 33 2.45 -5.02 14.96
N GLY A 34 2.10 -4.21 13.96
CA GLY A 34 3.04 -3.44 13.15
C GLY A 34 3.91 -4.30 12.23
N MET A 35 3.48 -5.52 11.88
CA MET A 35 4.27 -6.46 11.09
C MET A 35 4.44 -6.02 9.63
N TYR A 36 5.64 -6.26 9.08
CA TYR A 36 5.91 -6.22 7.65
C TYR A 36 5.75 -7.64 7.09
N PHE A 37 4.76 -7.87 6.22
CA PHE A 37 4.45 -9.21 5.70
C PHE A 37 3.96 -9.18 4.25
N THR A 38 4.01 -10.35 3.59
CA THR A 38 3.51 -10.54 2.24
C THR A 38 2.27 -11.44 2.25
N ILE A 39 1.34 -11.20 1.33
CA ILE A 39 0.18 -12.06 1.11
C ILE A 39 0.35 -12.73 -0.26
N ASN A 40 0.72 -14.01 -0.28
CA ASN A 40 0.82 -14.78 -1.52
C ASN A 40 -0.49 -15.52 -1.82
N ARG A 41 -1.08 -15.26 -2.99
CA ARG A 41 -2.26 -15.94 -3.54
C ARG A 41 -2.09 -16.07 -5.06
N ALA A 42 -2.58 -17.15 -5.65
CA ALA A 42 -2.69 -17.28 -7.10
C ALA A 42 -3.67 -16.24 -7.70
N ARG A 43 -3.59 -15.98 -9.01
CA ARG A 43 -4.51 -15.06 -9.71
C ARG A 43 -5.96 -15.55 -9.59
N GLN A 44 -6.92 -14.62 -9.60
CA GLN A 44 -8.37 -14.88 -9.52
C GLN A 44 -8.93 -15.41 -8.18
N TYR A 45 -8.17 -15.32 -7.08
CA TYR A 45 -8.63 -15.71 -5.73
C TYR A 45 -9.23 -14.55 -4.89
N GLY A 46 -9.69 -13.48 -5.54
CA GLY A 46 -10.34 -12.35 -4.85
C GLY A 46 -9.40 -11.49 -4.01
N LYS A 47 -8.12 -11.32 -4.42
CA LYS A 47 -7.14 -10.43 -3.77
C LYS A 47 -7.67 -9.01 -3.63
N THR A 48 -8.10 -8.41 -4.74
CA THR A 48 -8.64 -7.04 -4.80
C THR A 48 -9.86 -6.90 -3.90
N THR A 49 -10.77 -7.88 -3.89
CA THR A 49 -11.93 -7.89 -2.98
C THR A 49 -11.53 -7.98 -1.51
N THR A 50 -10.47 -8.74 -1.20
CA THR A 50 -9.91 -8.85 0.17
C THR A 50 -9.25 -7.54 0.59
N MET A 51 -8.48 -6.91 -0.30
CA MET A 51 -7.83 -5.61 -0.10
C MET A 51 -8.86 -4.50 0.14
N LEU A 52 -9.92 -4.45 -0.66
CA LEU A 52 -11.01 -3.48 -0.50
C LEU A 52 -11.72 -3.63 0.85
N ARG A 53 -12.00 -4.87 1.28
CA ARG A 53 -12.57 -5.13 2.60
C ARG A 53 -11.62 -4.77 3.74
N LEU A 54 -10.33 -5.07 3.60
CA LEU A 54 -9.32 -4.65 4.58
C LEU A 54 -9.27 -3.13 4.70
N PHE A 55 -9.24 -2.41 3.58
CA PHE A 55 -9.28 -0.96 3.54
C PHE A 55 -10.48 -0.42 4.33
N GLN A 56 -11.70 -0.88 4.02
CA GLN A 56 -12.92 -0.44 4.72
C GLN A 56 -12.87 -0.67 6.24
N ILE A 57 -12.28 -1.79 6.69
CA ILE A 57 -12.16 -2.09 8.13
C ILE A 57 -11.08 -1.23 8.79
N LEU A 58 -9.96 -1.00 8.10
CA LEU A 58 -8.78 -0.34 8.67
C LEU A 58 -8.90 1.19 8.71
N GLN A 59 -9.61 1.80 7.77
CA GLN A 59 -9.74 3.27 7.65
C GLN A 59 -10.28 3.97 8.91
N GLY A 60 -11.04 3.26 9.76
CA GLY A 60 -11.49 3.79 11.05
C GLY A 60 -10.32 4.11 12.00
N LYS A 61 -9.27 3.29 11.97
CA LYS A 61 -8.12 3.34 12.91
C LYS A 61 -6.84 3.85 12.26
N TYR A 62 -6.65 3.62 10.96
CA TYR A 62 -5.43 3.87 10.21
C TYR A 62 -5.66 4.82 9.04
N ILE A 63 -4.58 5.47 8.58
CA ILE A 63 -4.53 5.95 7.19
C ILE A 63 -4.07 4.78 6.33
N VAL A 64 -4.90 4.36 5.38
CA VAL A 64 -4.60 3.23 4.50
C VAL A 64 -4.18 3.75 3.14
N ILE A 65 -2.97 3.40 2.72
CA ILE A 65 -2.46 3.71 1.39
C ILE A 65 -2.46 2.42 0.58
N SER A 66 -3.41 2.29 -0.33
CA SER A 66 -3.50 1.17 -1.27
C SER A 66 -2.89 1.55 -2.61
N GLY A 67 -1.76 0.93 -2.94
CA GLY A 67 -1.12 1.09 -4.24
C GLY A 67 -1.16 -0.20 -5.05
N SER A 68 -1.35 -0.08 -6.37
CA SER A 68 -0.93 -1.12 -7.31
C SER A 68 0.23 -0.57 -8.13
N LEU A 69 1.25 -1.40 -8.32
CA LEU A 69 2.33 -1.13 -9.27
C LEU A 69 1.97 -1.64 -10.67
N GLU A 70 0.84 -2.33 -10.81
CA GLU A 70 0.28 -2.67 -12.12
C GLU A 70 -0.01 -1.39 -12.91
N GLY A 71 0.45 -1.34 -14.16
CA GLY A 71 0.29 -0.17 -15.02
C GLY A 71 1.38 0.89 -14.85
N TRP A 72 2.32 0.73 -13.90
CA TRP A 72 3.52 1.56 -13.89
C TRP A 72 4.37 1.19 -15.12
N GLY A 73 4.56 2.15 -16.02
CA GLY A 73 5.39 1.96 -17.20
C GLY A 73 6.86 1.73 -16.83
N SER A 74 7.59 1.02 -17.69
CA SER A 74 9.02 0.70 -17.46
C SER A 74 9.90 1.94 -17.24
N GLU A 75 9.49 3.09 -17.76
CA GLU A 75 10.17 4.38 -17.60
C GLU A 75 10.27 4.82 -16.13
N LEU A 76 9.26 4.54 -15.31
CA LEU A 76 9.21 4.95 -13.91
C LEU A 76 10.24 4.21 -13.06
N TYR A 77 10.70 3.06 -13.56
CA TYR A 77 11.70 2.24 -12.89
C TYR A 77 13.12 2.46 -13.41
N LYS A 78 13.35 3.47 -14.27
CA LYS A 78 14.71 3.77 -14.78
C LYS A 78 15.53 4.64 -13.83
N SER A 79 14.90 5.27 -12.85
CA SER A 79 15.57 6.15 -11.89
C SER A 79 14.81 6.19 -10.56
N GLU A 80 15.54 6.25 -9.45
CA GLU A 80 14.97 6.41 -8.12
C GLU A 80 14.08 7.65 -8.01
N SER A 81 14.52 8.80 -8.56
CA SER A 81 13.74 10.04 -8.52
C SER A 81 12.33 9.88 -9.13
N LYS A 82 12.23 9.35 -10.36
CA LYS A 82 10.92 9.11 -11.02
C LYS A 82 10.05 8.17 -10.20
N PHE A 83 10.64 7.09 -9.69
CA PHE A 83 9.92 6.14 -8.84
C PHE A 83 9.42 6.82 -7.56
N ALA A 84 10.29 7.55 -6.86
CA ALA A 84 10.00 8.24 -5.61
C ALA A 84 8.90 9.28 -5.76
N MET A 85 9.01 10.14 -6.79
CA MET A 85 7.99 11.16 -7.06
C MET A 85 6.65 10.54 -7.45
N THR A 86 6.65 9.46 -8.25
CA THR A 86 5.42 8.72 -8.59
C THR A 86 4.80 8.08 -7.35
N PHE A 87 5.62 7.49 -6.49
CA PHE A 87 5.16 6.88 -5.24
C PHE A 87 4.55 7.91 -4.29
N LEU A 88 5.17 9.08 -4.14
CA LEU A 88 4.62 10.18 -3.33
C LEU A 88 3.29 10.71 -3.90
N ASP A 89 3.18 10.83 -5.22
CA ASP A 89 1.93 11.22 -5.87
C ASP A 89 0.82 10.16 -5.67
N MET A 90 1.17 8.86 -5.76
CA MET A 90 0.26 7.77 -5.39
C MET A 90 -0.20 7.88 -3.93
N MET A 91 0.73 8.07 -2.99
CA MET A 91 0.40 8.25 -1.57
C MET A 91 -0.55 9.44 -1.38
N ARG A 92 -0.24 10.59 -1.99
CA ARG A 92 -1.08 11.80 -1.92
C ARG A 92 -2.52 11.51 -2.32
N ARG A 93 -2.74 10.85 -3.46
CA ARG A 93 -4.09 10.54 -3.97
C ARG A 93 -4.88 9.67 -3.00
N GLU A 94 -4.25 8.63 -2.45
CA GLU A 94 -4.90 7.73 -1.49
C GLU A 94 -5.22 8.42 -0.16
N VAL A 95 -4.30 9.28 0.30
CA VAL A 95 -4.46 10.03 1.57
C VAL A 95 -5.49 11.15 1.47
N MET A 96 -5.71 11.74 0.29
CA MET A 96 -6.63 12.87 0.09
C MET A 96 -8.04 12.64 0.65
N SER A 97 -8.56 11.42 0.53
CA SER A 97 -9.89 11.07 1.03
C SER A 97 -9.97 10.82 2.54
N GLN A 98 -8.82 10.76 3.22
CA GLN A 98 -8.68 10.35 4.62
C GLN A 98 -8.14 11.48 5.50
N ASP A 99 -7.20 12.28 4.97
CA ASP A 99 -6.57 13.42 5.65
C ASP A 99 -6.09 14.43 4.61
N VAL A 100 -6.89 15.48 4.38
CA VAL A 100 -6.60 16.51 3.38
C VAL A 100 -5.30 17.26 3.70
N ALA A 101 -5.07 17.59 4.96
CA ALA A 101 -3.88 18.35 5.37
C ALA A 101 -2.60 17.54 5.17
N LEU A 102 -2.62 16.23 5.47
CA LEU A 102 -1.49 15.35 5.20
C LEU A 102 -1.28 15.17 3.69
N ALA A 103 -2.35 15.05 2.89
CA ALA A 103 -2.24 14.96 1.44
C ALA A 103 -1.67 16.24 0.82
N GLU A 104 -2.06 17.41 1.30
CA GLU A 104 -1.48 18.70 0.89
C GLU A 104 0.00 18.77 1.24
N TYR A 105 0.39 18.33 2.45
CA TYR A 105 1.80 18.23 2.81
C TYR A 105 2.57 17.31 1.85
N ILE A 106 2.06 16.12 1.57
CA ILE A 106 2.70 15.19 0.61
C ILE A 106 2.82 15.85 -0.77
N GLY A 107 1.79 16.57 -1.22
CA GLY A 107 1.77 17.29 -2.49
C GLY A 107 2.72 18.50 -2.56
N SER A 108 3.19 19.00 -1.42
CA SER A 108 4.20 20.06 -1.33
C SER A 108 5.64 19.54 -1.45
N ILE A 109 5.84 18.22 -1.31
CA ILE A 109 7.15 17.59 -1.45
C ILE A 109 7.56 17.62 -2.92
N SER A 110 8.71 18.21 -3.20
CA SER A 110 9.27 18.34 -4.55
C SER A 110 10.76 17.98 -4.53
N ASN A 111 11.28 17.57 -5.69
CA ASN A 111 12.72 17.33 -5.91
C ASN A 111 13.32 16.20 -5.07
N VAL A 112 12.60 15.08 -4.93
CA VAL A 112 13.19 13.86 -4.37
C VAL A 112 14.02 13.18 -5.47
N GLU A 113 15.33 13.22 -5.34
CA GLU A 113 16.27 12.74 -6.36
C GLU A 113 16.64 11.27 -6.18
N ASN A 114 16.55 10.78 -4.95
CA ASN A 114 17.00 9.45 -4.59
C ASN A 114 16.18 8.85 -3.43
N PHE A 115 16.48 7.59 -3.17
CA PHE A 115 15.81 6.79 -2.15
C PHE A 115 16.19 7.13 -0.71
N TYR A 116 17.34 7.77 -0.49
CA TYR A 116 17.67 8.33 0.81
C TYR A 116 16.72 9.49 1.15
N GLU A 117 16.51 10.42 0.23
CA GLU A 117 15.57 11.53 0.40
C GLU A 117 14.12 11.05 0.54
N LEU A 118 13.70 10.08 -0.28
CA LEU A 118 12.39 9.45 -0.14
C LEU A 118 12.21 8.84 1.27
N SER A 119 13.26 8.20 1.79
CA SER A 119 13.27 7.63 3.14
C SER A 119 13.05 8.73 4.19
N VAL A 120 13.71 9.88 4.07
CA VAL A 120 13.50 11.01 4.99
C VAL A 120 12.05 11.49 4.92
N GLU A 121 11.51 11.65 3.72
CA GLU A 121 10.14 12.13 3.53
C GLU A 121 9.09 11.15 4.06
N ILE A 122 9.25 9.85 3.85
CA ILE A 122 8.38 8.82 4.47
C ILE A 122 8.36 8.99 6.00
N THR A 123 9.51 9.28 6.61
CA THR A 123 9.57 9.52 8.07
C THR A 123 8.85 10.81 8.45
N ASN A 124 8.99 11.90 7.68
CA ASN A 124 8.31 13.16 7.94
C ASN A 124 6.79 13.05 7.79
N ILE A 125 6.32 12.33 6.77
CA ILE A 125 4.90 12.02 6.55
C ILE A 125 4.34 11.27 7.75
N CYS A 126 5.01 10.19 8.20
CA CYS A 126 4.59 9.44 9.37
C CYS A 126 4.54 10.28 10.65
N LYS A 127 5.47 11.22 10.85
CA LYS A 127 5.49 12.12 12.02
C LYS A 127 4.36 13.15 12.00
N LYS A 128 3.93 13.61 10.82
CA LYS A 128 2.85 14.59 10.66
C LYS A 128 1.46 13.96 10.75
N SER A 129 1.36 12.69 10.40
CA SER A 129 0.10 11.94 10.47
C SER A 129 -0.41 11.81 11.91
N GLN A 130 -1.71 12.04 12.11
CA GLN A 130 -2.39 11.82 13.40
C GLN A 130 -2.74 10.36 13.66
N LYS A 131 -2.70 9.52 12.61
CA LYS A 131 -2.95 8.07 12.68
C LYS A 131 -1.75 7.29 12.18
N GLU A 132 -1.62 6.05 12.61
CA GLU A 132 -0.66 5.14 12.00
C GLU A 132 -1.01 4.90 10.52
N ILE A 133 0.01 4.75 9.68
CA ILE A 133 -0.13 4.56 8.24
C ILE A 133 0.11 3.09 7.88
N VAL A 134 -0.83 2.50 7.15
CA VAL A 134 -0.74 1.15 6.57
C VAL A 134 -0.53 1.28 5.08
N LEU A 135 0.66 0.89 4.60
CA LEU A 135 0.96 0.79 3.17
C LEU A 135 0.66 -0.62 2.69
N MET A 136 -0.19 -0.73 1.68
CA MET A 136 -0.52 -1.99 1.02
C MET A 136 -0.17 -1.88 -0.46
N ILE A 137 0.70 -2.76 -0.95
CA ILE A 137 1.13 -2.80 -2.35
C ILE A 137 0.66 -4.11 -2.98
N ASP A 138 -0.22 -4.02 -3.97
CA ASP A 138 -0.65 -5.17 -4.77
C ASP A 138 0.26 -5.36 -6.00
N GLU A 139 0.23 -6.57 -6.56
CA GLU A 139 0.92 -6.95 -7.81
C GLU A 139 2.45 -6.72 -7.83
N VAL A 140 3.11 -6.91 -6.69
CA VAL A 140 4.58 -6.76 -6.58
C VAL A 140 5.38 -7.68 -7.50
N ASP A 141 4.79 -8.79 -7.98
CA ASP A 141 5.42 -9.73 -8.93
C ASP A 141 5.68 -9.12 -10.30
N LYS A 142 4.93 -8.08 -10.70
CA LYS A 142 5.16 -7.34 -11.95
C LYS A 142 6.41 -6.47 -11.90
N ALA A 143 6.76 -5.98 -10.71
CA ALA A 143 7.89 -5.09 -10.48
C ALA A 143 9.12 -5.83 -9.91
N SER A 144 9.01 -7.09 -9.50
CA SER A 144 10.06 -7.80 -8.75
C SER A 144 11.33 -8.09 -9.55
N SER A 145 11.29 -8.02 -10.88
CA SER A 145 12.48 -8.11 -11.74
C SER A 145 13.22 -6.77 -11.87
N ASN A 146 12.71 -5.70 -11.27
CA ASN A 146 13.28 -4.37 -11.37
C ASN A 146 14.08 -4.00 -10.11
N ILE A 147 15.36 -3.66 -10.31
CA ILE A 147 16.29 -3.31 -9.23
C ILE A 147 15.81 -2.10 -8.42
N VAL A 148 15.29 -1.04 -9.08
CA VAL A 148 14.77 0.15 -8.40
C VAL A 148 13.62 -0.20 -7.46
N PHE A 149 12.76 -1.15 -7.82
CA PHE A 149 11.72 -1.61 -6.91
C PHE A 149 12.29 -2.41 -5.72
N LEU A 150 13.29 -3.25 -5.95
CA LEU A 150 13.95 -4.01 -4.88
C LEU A 150 14.66 -3.08 -3.88
N ASP A 151 15.33 -2.05 -4.38
CA ASP A 151 15.98 -1.03 -3.56
C ASP A 151 14.95 -0.23 -2.75
N PHE A 152 13.79 0.08 -3.34
CA PHE A 152 12.67 0.68 -2.59
C PHE A 152 12.20 -0.22 -1.45
N LEU A 153 12.05 -1.54 -1.67
CA LEU A 153 11.69 -2.48 -0.60
C LEU A 153 12.76 -2.57 0.49
N ALA A 154 14.04 -2.41 0.13
CA ALA A 154 15.14 -2.40 1.10
C ALA A 154 15.00 -1.21 2.07
N ILE A 155 14.66 -0.01 1.57
CA ILE A 155 14.39 1.17 2.42
C ILE A 155 13.28 0.89 3.43
N LEU A 156 12.16 0.32 2.97
CA LEU A 156 11.01 0.01 3.84
C LEU A 156 11.40 -1.02 4.91
N ARG A 157 12.18 -2.03 4.52
CA ARG A 157 12.70 -3.06 5.44
C ARG A 157 13.63 -2.46 6.49
N ASP A 158 14.51 -1.54 6.11
CA ASP A 158 15.42 -0.87 7.04
C ASP A 158 14.65 -0.05 8.07
N LYS A 159 13.61 0.68 7.64
CA LYS A 159 12.70 1.40 8.55
C LYS A 159 11.98 0.46 9.50
N TYR A 160 11.48 -0.68 9.01
CA TYR A 160 10.84 -1.69 9.86
C TYR A 160 11.81 -2.22 10.93
N ASN A 161 13.06 -2.50 10.56
CA ASN A 161 14.08 -2.96 11.51
C ASN A 161 14.46 -1.88 12.53
N ALA A 162 14.52 -0.61 12.12
CA ALA A 162 14.84 0.50 13.00
C ALA A 162 13.79 0.69 14.12
N ARG A 163 12.52 0.34 13.88
CA ARG A 163 11.47 0.37 14.91
C ARG A 163 11.77 -0.52 16.11
N LYS A 164 12.55 -1.59 15.94
CA LYS A 164 12.90 -2.53 17.02
C LYS A 164 14.07 -2.07 17.89
N LYS A 165 14.76 -1.00 17.49
CA LYS A 165 15.94 -0.47 18.20
C LYS A 165 15.61 0.70 19.13
N ASN A 166 14.38 1.19 19.07
CA ASN A 166 13.83 2.23 19.94
C ASN A 166 12.80 1.60 20.90
#